data_AF-A0A3D2L5W7-F1
#
_entry.id   AF-A0A3D2L5W7-F1
#
_cell.length_a   1.000
_cell.length_b   1.000
_cell.length_c   1.000
_cell.angle_alpha   90.00
_cell.angle_beta   90.00
_cell.angle_gamma   90.00
#
_symmetry.space_group_name_H-M   'P 1'
#
loop_
_entity.id
_entity.type
_entity.pdbx_description
1 polymer ?
#
loop_
_entity_poly.entity_id
_entity_poly.type
_entity_poly.pdbx_seq_one_letter_code
_entity_poly.pdbx_strand_id
1 'polypeptide(L)' 'SVDTKEELESWKQKWLAAGLDVFEIDHNWCHSIYTKDPNDNAVEFCLTSGTFTEADRQRALDALSETEFKPSP' A
#
# COMPACT_ATOMS: atom_id res chain seq x y z
N SER A 1 2.98 -6.52 -5.09
CA SER A 1 2.71 -6.78 -3.66
C SER A 1 3.75 -7.74 -3.11
N VAL A 2 3.80 -7.87 -1.79
CA VAL A 2 4.59 -8.86 -1.04
C VAL A 2 3.70 -9.47 0.03
N ASP A 3 4.11 -10.63 0.57
CA ASP A 3 3.26 -11.39 1.50
C ASP A 3 3.74 -11.29 2.95
N THR A 4 4.98 -10.84 3.18
CA THR A 4 5.55 -10.70 4.53
C THR A 4 6.24 -9.35 4.75
N LYS A 5 6.42 -8.98 6.02
CA LYS A 5 7.16 -7.76 6.41
C LYS A 5 8.64 -7.88 6.03
N GLU A 6 9.18 -9.08 6.13
CA GLU A 6 10.56 -9.40 5.79
C GLU A 6 10.83 -9.22 4.28
N GLU A 7 9.87 -9.61 3.43
CA GLU A 7 9.95 -9.36 1.99
C GLU A 7 9.87 -7.88 1.65
N LEU A 8 8.98 -7.14 2.31
CA LEU A 8 8.86 -5.69 2.13
C LEU A 8 10.17 -4.98 2.50
N GLU A 9 10.73 -5.31 3.65
CA GLU A 9 12.02 -4.77 4.12
C GLU A 9 13.16 -5.19 3.20
N SER A 10 13.18 -6.43 2.70
CA SER A 10 14.18 -6.88 1.74
C SER A 10 14.16 -6.05 0.45
N TRP A 11 12.97 -5.72 -0.07
CA TRP A 11 12.83 -4.85 -1.24
C TRP A 11 13.26 -3.41 -0.98
N LYS A 12 12.88 -2.85 0.16
CA LYS A 12 13.34 -1.52 0.60
C LYS A 12 14.86 -1.44 0.63
N GLN A 13 15.53 -2.41 1.25
CA GLN A 13 16.98 -2.44 1.34
C GLN A 13 17.64 -2.60 -0.04
N LYS A 14 17.06 -3.39 -0.95
CA LYS A 14 17.56 -3.50 -2.34
C LYS A 14 17.50 -2.17 -3.08
N TRP A 15 16.40 -1.42 -2.96
CA TRP A 15 16.26 -0.10 -3.59
C TRP A 15 17.21 0.93 -3.01
N LEU A 16 17.33 0.99 -1.68
CA LEU A 16 18.29 1.87 -1.00
C LEU A 16 19.73 1.55 -1.40
N ALA A 17 20.11 0.26 -1.47
CA ALA A 17 21.44 -0.16 -1.91
C ALA A 17 21.73 0.18 -3.39
N ALA A 18 20.68 0.31 -4.21
CA ALA A 18 20.78 0.78 -5.59
C ALA A 18 20.84 2.31 -5.71
N GLY A 19 20.78 3.05 -4.60
CA GLY A 19 20.80 4.51 -4.58
C GLY A 19 19.48 5.16 -4.98
N LEU A 20 18.37 4.43 -4.88
CA LEU A 20 17.04 4.97 -5.14
C LEU A 20 16.46 5.60 -3.87
N ASP A 21 15.73 6.69 -4.04
CA ASP A 21 14.92 7.27 -2.96
C ASP A 21 13.71 6.36 -2.69
N VAL A 22 13.46 6.07 -1.42
CA VAL A 22 12.34 5.24 -0.98
C VAL A 22 11.45 6.03 -0.02
N PHE A 23 10.17 6.11 -0.36
CA PHE A 23 9.11 6.64 0.49
C PHE A 23 8.33 5.48 1.12
N GLU A 24 7.95 5.59 2.38
CA GLU A 24 7.25 4.54 3.13
C GLU A 24 6.03 5.12 3.83
N ILE A 25 4.92 4.39 3.78
CA ILE A 25 3.63 4.83 4.32
C ILE A 25 2.81 3.66 4.86
N ASP A 26 2.09 3.93 5.94
CA ASP A 26 1.06 3.05 6.51
C ASP A 26 -0.31 3.57 6.09
N HIS A 27 -1.05 2.78 5.31
CA HIS A 27 -2.39 3.08 4.85
C HIS A 27 -3.49 2.52 5.77
N ASN A 28 -3.15 2.13 7.00
CA ASN A 28 -3.98 1.43 7.99
C ASN A 28 -4.29 -0.04 7.61
N TRP A 29 -4.60 -0.33 6.34
CA TRP A 29 -4.92 -1.67 5.82
C TRP A 29 -3.81 -2.29 4.98
N CYS A 30 -2.80 -1.51 4.62
CA CYS A 30 -1.56 -2.01 4.04
C CYS A 30 -0.37 -1.10 4.40
N HIS A 31 0.81 -1.71 4.39
CA HIS A 31 2.09 -1.00 4.51
C HIS A 31 2.79 -1.04 3.18
N SER A 32 3.19 0.10 2.65
CA SER A 32 3.79 0.18 1.31
C SER A 32 5.07 1.01 1.27
N ILE A 33 5.94 0.61 0.35
CA ILE A 33 7.13 1.36 -0.04
C ILE A 33 7.04 1.76 -1.50
N TYR A 34 7.51 2.95 -1.81
CA TYR A 34 7.48 3.53 -3.14
C TYR A 34 8.87 4.01 -3.56
N THR A 35 9.16 3.88 -4.85
CA THR A 35 10.27 4.57 -5.51
C THR A 35 9.85 5.04 -6.89
N LYS A 36 10.73 5.73 -7.61
CA LYS A 36 10.52 6.15 -9.00
C LYS A 36 11.40 5.33 -9.94
N ASP A 37 10.81 4.86 -11.04
CA ASP A 37 11.58 4.25 -12.13
C ASP A 37 12.34 5.34 -12.94
N PRO A 38 13.21 4.96 -13.88
CA PRO A 38 13.96 5.93 -14.71
C PRO A 38 13.08 6.84 -15.59
N ASN A 39 11.80 6.53 -15.76
CA ASN A 39 10.83 7.34 -16.49
C ASN A 39 9.92 8.16 -15.56
N ASP A 40 10.27 8.25 -14.27
CA ASP A 40 9.53 8.94 -13.21
C ASP A 40 8.19 8.29 -12.81
N ASN A 41 7.95 7.02 -13.17
CA ASN A 41 6.77 6.29 -12.73
C ASN A 41 6.93 5.83 -11.28
N ALA A 42 5.89 5.98 -10.47
CA ALA A 42 5.86 5.40 -9.13
C ALA A 42 5.76 3.88 -9.20
N VAL A 43 6.67 3.19 -8.50
CA VAL A 43 6.68 1.73 -8.34
C VAL A 43 6.43 1.41 -6.87
N GLU A 44 5.49 0.52 -6.60
CA GLU A 44 5.05 0.17 -5.25
C GLU A 44 5.29 -1.31 -4.92
N PHE A 45 5.82 -1.58 -3.73
CA PHE A 45 5.55 -2.83 -3.02
C PHE A 45 4.60 -2.57 -1.85
N CYS A 46 3.48 -3.28 -1.83
CA CYS A 46 2.45 -3.20 -0.80
C CYS A 46 2.30 -4.55 -0.10
N LEU A 47 2.29 -4.52 1.23
CA LEU A 47 1.96 -5.62 2.14
C LEU A 47 0.60 -5.35 2.76
N THR A 48 -0.39 -6.20 2.48
CA THR A 48 -1.72 -6.08 3.11
C THR A 48 -1.64 -6.60 4.55
N SER A 49 -2.06 -5.82 5.54
CA SER A 49 -1.87 -6.13 6.97
C SER A 49 -3.02 -6.95 7.59
N GLY A 50 -4.04 -7.32 6.81
CA GLY A 50 -5.22 -8.05 7.28
C GLY A 50 -5.98 -8.79 6.17
N THR A 51 -7.14 -9.34 6.53
CA THR A 51 -8.05 -10.00 5.59
C THR A 51 -9.31 -9.17 5.45
N PHE A 52 -9.74 -8.94 4.21
CA PHE A 52 -11.02 -8.29 3.95
C PHE A 52 -12.18 -9.24 4.25
N THR A 53 -13.15 -8.74 5.02
CA THR A 53 -14.35 -9.45 5.41
C THR A 53 -15.52 -9.14 4.47
N GLU A 54 -16.63 -9.88 4.57
CA GLU A 54 -17.86 -9.53 3.84
C GLU A 54 -18.41 -8.16 4.28
N ALA A 55 -18.16 -7.74 5.52
CA ALA A 55 -18.56 -6.41 5.99
C ALA A 55 -17.77 -5.31 5.26
N ASP A 56 -16.47 -5.50 5.02
CA ASP A 56 -15.65 -4.58 4.22
C ASP A 56 -16.15 -4.49 2.78
N ARG A 57 -16.55 -5.63 2.22
CA ARG A 57 -17.17 -5.69 0.89
C ARG A 57 -18.49 -4.92 0.85
N GLN A 58 -19.38 -5.13 1.81
CA GLN A 58 -20.65 -4.40 1.89
C GLN A 58 -20.41 -2.89 2.05
N ARG A 59 -19.47 -2.50 2.92
CA ARG A 59 -19.06 -1.10 3.09
C ARG A 59 -18.56 -0.50 1.77
N ALA A 60 -17.70 -1.21 1.05
CA ALA A 60 -17.22 -0.73 -0.26
C ALA A 60 -18.37 -0.53 -1.27
N LEU A 61 -19.38 -1.41 -1.25
CA LEU A 61 -20.55 -1.28 -2.13
C LEU A 61 -21.41 -0.07 -1.77
N ASP A 62 -21.73 0.17 -0.49
CA ASP A 62 -22.59 1.32 -0.17
C ASP A 62 -21.86 2.65 -0.44
N ALA A 63 -20.52 2.68 -0.32
CA ALA A 63 -19.68 3.85 -0.62
C ALA A 63 -19.88 4.40 -2.05
N LEU A 64 -20.24 3.55 -3.01
CA LEU A 64 -20.49 3.95 -4.40
C LEU A 64 -21.67 4.92 -4.55
N SER A 65 -22.58 4.94 -3.58
CA SER A 65 -23.77 5.79 -3.57
C SER A 65 -23.69 6.98 -2.60
N GLU A 66 -22.60 7.10 -1.85
CA GLU A 66 -22.43 8.16 -0.87
C GLU A 66 -22.14 9.50 -1.55
N THR A 67 -22.85 10.54 -1.11
CA THR A 67 -22.63 11.92 -1.53
C THR A 67 -21.83 12.72 -0.51
N GLU A 68 -21.53 12.12 0.64
CA GLU A 68 -20.76 12.73 1.72
C GLU A 68 -19.55 11.85 2.04
N PHE A 69 -18.38 12.48 2.17
CA PHE A 69 -17.14 11.78 2.50
C PHE A 69 -17.15 11.31 3.96
N LYS A 70 -17.06 9.99 4.16
CA LYS A 70 -16.85 9.37 5.47
C LYS A 70 -15.44 8.79 5.50
N PRO A 71 -14.47 9.44 6.17
CA PRO A 71 -13.12 8.92 6.22
C PRO A 71 -13.11 7.54 6.90
N SER A 72 -12.34 6.61 6.33
CA SER A 72 -12.00 5.36 7.00
C SER A 72 -11.25 5.68 8.31
N PRO A 73 -11.43 4.86 9.37
CA PRO A 73 -10.71 5.02 10.64
C PRO A 73 -9.19 5.05 10.49
#